data_AF-A0A9D7WSU6-F1
#
_entry.id   AF-A0A9D7WSU6-F1
#
_cell.length_a   1.000
_cell.length_b   1.000
_cell.length_c   1.000
_cell.angle_alpha   90.00
_cell.angle_beta   90.00
_cell.angle_gamma   90.00
#
_symmetry.space_group_name_H-M   'P 1'
#
loop_
_entity.id
_entity.type
_entity.pdbx_description
1 polymer ?
#
loop_
_entity_poly.entity_id
_entity_poly.type
_entity_poly.pdbx_seq_one_letter_code
_entity_poly.pdbx_strand_id
1 'polypeptide(L)'
;MILSCHKPVALIYRTLARACLLILLGGQPAFAEVPQLRWAGDVPIMQGWEIEPELGFAFDSPNGRIVMIFASTAASEDAIMAFYVKSLAQLGWVGGAGNWSRDAEKLVISKVETARGALWRLMLQPR
;
A
#
# COMPACT_ATOMS: atom_id res chain seq x y z
N MET A 1 61.76 -38.96 -5.33
CA MET A 1 61.22 -39.16 -6.70
C MET A 1 59.70 -39.12 -6.58
N ILE A 2 59.10 -37.92 -6.64
CA ILE A 2 58.20 -37.37 -7.67
C ILE A 2 56.70 -37.72 -7.47
N LEU A 3 55.97 -36.67 -7.03
CA LEU A 3 54.55 -36.28 -7.18
C LEU A 3 53.38 -37.27 -6.90
N SER A 4 52.69 -37.01 -5.77
CA SER A 4 51.25 -37.29 -5.63
C SER A 4 50.42 -36.06 -6.04
N CYS A 5 49.53 -36.27 -7.02
CA CYS A 5 48.68 -35.27 -7.67
C CYS A 5 47.49 -34.86 -6.77
N HIS A 6 47.53 -33.64 -6.22
CA HIS A 6 46.44 -33.02 -5.48
C HIS A 6 45.39 -32.41 -6.43
N LYS A 7 44.27 -33.10 -6.72
CA LYS A 7 43.04 -32.46 -7.23
C LYS A 7 41.75 -33.18 -6.77
N PRO A 8 41.25 -32.96 -5.54
CA PRO A 8 39.82 -33.18 -5.31
C PRO A 8 39.09 -32.03 -4.60
N VAL A 9 39.73 -30.89 -4.32
CA VAL A 9 39.12 -29.83 -3.47
C VAL A 9 38.38 -28.75 -4.29
N ALA A 10 38.80 -28.49 -5.54
CA ALA A 10 38.27 -27.37 -6.33
C ALA A 10 36.86 -27.60 -6.91
N LEU A 11 36.36 -28.84 -6.93
CA LEU A 11 35.06 -29.18 -7.54
C LEU A 11 33.89 -28.98 -6.56
N ILE A 12 34.14 -29.10 -5.26
CA ILE A 12 33.12 -29.05 -4.20
C ILE A 12 32.66 -27.60 -3.94
N TYR A 13 33.57 -26.63 -4.03
CA TYR A 13 33.24 -25.21 -3.84
C TYR A 13 32.36 -24.62 -4.96
N ARG A 14 32.42 -25.19 -6.16
CA ARG A 14 31.63 -24.71 -7.32
C ARG A 14 30.17 -25.12 -7.27
N THR A 15 29.86 -26.25 -6.65
CA THR A 15 28.47 -26.75 -6.49
C THR A 15 27.74 -26.08 -5.34
N LEU A 16 28.42 -25.79 -4.22
CA LEU A 16 27.82 -25.07 -3.08
C LEU A 16 27.45 -23.62 -3.42
N ALA A 17 28.27 -22.92 -4.21
CA ALA A 17 28.00 -21.53 -4.62
C ALA A 17 26.76 -21.39 -5.54
N ARG A 18 26.45 -22.41 -6.35
CA ARG A 18 25.26 -22.42 -7.23
C ARG A 18 23.97 -22.71 -6.47
N ALA A 19 24.02 -23.54 -5.44
CA ALA A 19 22.84 -23.85 -4.62
C ALA A 19 22.35 -22.63 -3.83
N CYS A 20 23.26 -21.77 -3.36
CA CYS A 20 22.89 -20.56 -2.62
C CYS A 20 22.25 -19.48 -3.52
N LEU A 21 22.66 -19.39 -4.79
CA LEU A 21 22.13 -18.42 -5.74
C LEU A 21 20.67 -18.72 -6.16
N LEU A 22 20.27 -20.00 -6.18
CA LEU A 22 18.89 -20.40 -6.54
C LEU A 22 17.87 -20.13 -5.42
N ILE A 23 18.30 -20.07 -4.15
CA ILE A 23 17.41 -19.79 -3.02
C ILE A 23 17.09 -18.28 -2.93
N LEU A 24 17.98 -17.40 -3.39
CA LEU A 24 17.77 -15.95 -3.44
C LEU A 24 16.85 -15.47 -4.58
N LEU A 25 16.54 -16.33 -5.56
CA LEU A 25 15.67 -16.03 -6.71
C LEU A 25 14.26 -16.63 -6.57
N GLY A 26 14.01 -17.47 -5.56
CA GLY A 26 12.78 -18.23 -5.39
C GLY A 26 11.77 -17.56 -4.46
N GLY A 27 11.05 -16.55 -4.95
CA GLY A 27 9.79 -16.11 -4.33
C GLY A 27 9.87 -14.74 -3.66
N GLN A 28 9.86 -13.69 -4.48
CA GLN A 28 9.24 -12.45 -4.00
C GLN A 28 7.76 -12.75 -3.79
N PRO A 29 7.16 -12.48 -2.62
CA PRO A 29 5.71 -12.54 -2.49
C PRO A 29 5.14 -11.54 -3.50
N ALA A 30 4.49 -12.06 -4.54
CA ALA A 30 3.63 -11.23 -5.37
C ALA A 30 2.50 -10.80 -4.45
N PHE A 31 2.58 -9.59 -3.90
CA PHE A 31 1.41 -8.93 -3.33
C PHE A 31 0.42 -8.80 -4.49
N ALA A 32 -0.57 -9.69 -4.53
CA ALA A 32 -1.64 -9.61 -5.49
C ALA A 32 -2.28 -8.23 -5.32
N GLU A 33 -2.19 -7.39 -6.35
CA GLU A 33 -2.87 -6.12 -6.38
C GLU A 33 -4.37 -6.41 -6.35
N VAL A 34 -4.99 -6.18 -5.19
CA VAL A 34 -6.40 -6.51 -4.98
C VAL A 34 -7.22 -5.71 -5.99
N PRO A 35 -7.95 -6.35 -6.93
CA PRO A 35 -8.69 -5.65 -7.97
C PRO A 35 -9.69 -4.62 -7.43
N GLN A 36 -10.20 -4.85 -6.20
CA GLN A 36 -11.04 -3.90 -5.47
C GLN A 36 -10.41 -2.51 -5.25
N LEU A 37 -9.10 -2.32 -5.41
CA LEU A 37 -8.45 -1.02 -5.13
C LEU A 37 -8.34 -0.09 -6.34
N ARG A 38 -8.61 -0.57 -7.56
CA ARG A 38 -8.37 0.22 -8.78
C ARG A 38 -9.19 1.52 -8.82
N TRP A 39 -10.41 1.50 -8.29
CA TRP A 39 -11.29 2.67 -8.24
C TRP A 39 -10.96 3.63 -7.09
N ALA A 40 -10.24 3.17 -6.05
CA ALA A 40 -9.76 4.02 -4.95
C ALA A 40 -8.65 5.00 -5.40
N GLY A 41 -8.08 4.77 -6.59
CA GLY A 41 -7.07 5.64 -7.18
C GLY A 41 -5.72 5.57 -6.45
N ASP A 42 -5.11 6.73 -6.25
CA ASP A 42 -3.81 6.93 -5.60
C ASP A 42 -3.94 7.29 -4.10
N VAL A 43 -5.15 7.22 -3.54
CA VAL A 43 -5.37 7.48 -2.12
C VAL A 43 -4.78 6.30 -1.32
N PRO A 44 -3.78 6.54 -0.44
CA PRO A 44 -3.17 5.45 0.32
C PRO A 44 -4.19 4.79 1.24
N ILE A 45 -4.38 3.48 1.11
CA ILE A 45 -5.20 2.70 2.05
C ILE A 45 -4.28 1.99 3.03
N MET A 46 -4.52 2.20 4.33
CA MET A 46 -3.72 1.60 5.38
C MET A 46 -3.93 0.07 5.42
N GLN A 47 -2.86 -0.68 5.66
CA GLN A 47 -2.92 -2.13 5.74
C GLN A 47 -3.88 -2.57 6.85
N GLY A 48 -4.69 -3.61 6.57
CA GLY A 48 -5.68 -4.13 7.51
C GLY A 48 -6.99 -3.35 7.55
N TRP A 49 -7.18 -2.38 6.66
CA TRP A 49 -8.49 -1.79 6.41
C TRP A 49 -9.33 -2.72 5.55
N GLU A 50 -10.60 -2.89 5.94
CA GLU A 50 -11.59 -3.62 5.17
C GLU A 50 -12.48 -2.62 4.46
N ILE A 51 -12.36 -2.55 3.13
CA ILE A 51 -13.13 -1.62 2.30
C ILE A 51 -14.55 -2.16 2.13
N GLU A 52 -15.53 -1.26 2.21
CA GLU A 52 -16.94 -1.53 1.92
C GLU A 52 -17.25 -1.07 0.48
N PRO A 53 -17.00 -1.91 -0.55
CA PRO A 53 -17.08 -1.49 -1.95
C PRO A 53 -18.50 -1.10 -2.38
N GLU A 54 -19.52 -1.61 -1.69
CA GLU A 54 -20.93 -1.28 -1.97
C GLU A 54 -21.32 0.13 -1.52
N LEU A 55 -20.54 0.74 -0.62
CA LEU A 55 -20.77 2.09 -0.11
C LEU A 55 -19.92 3.15 -0.82
N GLY A 56 -18.88 2.70 -1.53
CA GLY A 56 -17.93 3.57 -2.21
C GLY A 56 -18.26 3.77 -3.68
N PHE A 57 -17.67 4.80 -4.27
CA PHE A 57 -17.72 5.04 -5.71
C PHE A 57 -16.55 5.89 -6.19
N ALA A 58 -16.30 5.87 -7.49
CA ALA A 58 -15.44 6.82 -8.18
C ALA A 58 -16.14 7.34 -9.43
N PHE A 59 -16.02 8.64 -9.68
CA PHE A 59 -16.51 9.31 -10.87
C PHE A 59 -15.42 10.22 -11.42
N ASP A 60 -15.05 10.01 -12.68
CA ASP A 60 -14.06 10.81 -13.39
C ASP A 60 -14.73 11.76 -14.39
N SER A 61 -14.23 13.00 -14.47
CA SER A 61 -14.70 13.99 -15.43
C SER A 61 -13.56 14.93 -15.87
N PRO A 62 -13.76 15.74 -16.92
CA PRO A 62 -12.78 16.78 -17.30
C PRO A 62 -12.50 17.80 -16.19
N ASN A 63 -13.44 18.01 -15.27
CA ASN A 63 -13.30 18.95 -14.15
C ASN A 63 -12.62 18.32 -12.92
N GLY A 64 -12.06 17.11 -13.07
CA GLY A 64 -11.49 16.31 -11.98
C GLY A 64 -12.37 15.14 -11.60
N ARG A 65 -11.95 14.43 -10.57
CA ARG A 65 -12.56 13.18 -10.10
C ARG A 65 -13.13 13.30 -8.70
N ILE A 66 -14.16 12.53 -8.43
CA ILE A 66 -14.76 12.37 -7.10
C ILE A 66 -14.59 10.91 -6.72
N VAL A 67 -13.94 10.64 -5.59
CA VAL A 67 -13.76 9.29 -5.06
C VAL A 67 -14.24 9.29 -3.61
N MET A 68 -15.15 8.37 -3.29
CA MET A 68 -15.65 8.16 -1.93
C MET A 68 -15.39 6.72 -1.52
N ILE A 69 -14.62 6.53 -0.45
CA ILE A 69 -14.27 5.22 0.07
C ILE A 69 -14.79 5.12 1.49
N PHE A 70 -15.45 4.00 1.80
CA PHE A 70 -15.76 3.59 3.16
C PHE A 70 -14.93 2.38 3.52
N ALA A 71 -14.40 2.37 4.74
CA ALA A 71 -13.67 1.23 5.25
C ALA A 71 -13.82 1.10 6.76
N SER A 72 -13.80 -0.13 7.26
CA SER A 72 -13.70 -0.44 8.67
C SER A 72 -12.25 -0.80 9.04
N THR A 73 -11.89 -0.58 10.29
CA THR A 73 -10.56 -0.92 10.80
C THR A 73 -10.59 -1.03 12.32
N ALA A 74 -9.71 -1.87 12.87
CA ALA A 74 -9.45 -1.94 14.31
C ALA A 74 -8.35 -0.95 14.76
N ALA A 75 -7.72 -0.21 13.85
CA ALA A 75 -6.68 0.75 14.17
C ALA A 75 -7.25 1.94 14.97
N SER A 76 -6.45 2.48 15.89
CA SER A 76 -6.81 3.69 16.63
C SER A 76 -6.80 4.93 15.71
N GLU A 77 -7.62 5.92 16.05
CA GLU A 77 -7.67 7.19 15.33
C GLU A 77 -6.30 7.88 15.23
N ASP A 78 -5.51 7.87 16.32
CA ASP A 78 -4.15 8.42 16.32
C ASP A 78 -3.22 7.71 15.33
N ALA A 79 -3.29 6.37 15.25
CA ALA A 79 -2.48 5.60 14.31
C ALA A 79 -2.88 5.89 12.86
N ILE A 80 -4.18 6.04 12.60
CA ILE A 80 -4.74 6.39 11.29
C ILE A 80 -4.27 7.79 10.86
N MET A 81 -4.39 8.78 11.74
CA MET A 81 -3.97 10.15 11.45
C MET A 81 -2.46 10.24 11.25
N ALA A 82 -1.66 9.53 12.06
CA ALA A 82 -0.21 9.47 11.89
C ALA A 82 0.20 8.85 10.54
N PHE A 83 -0.50 7.80 10.10
CA PHE A 83 -0.31 7.21 8.78
C PHE A 83 -0.57 8.22 7.66
N TYR A 84 -1.71 8.92 7.68
CA TYR A 84 -2.05 9.87 6.62
C TYR A 84 -1.15 11.10 6.61
N VAL A 85 -0.76 11.63 7.78
CA VAL A 85 0.22 12.72 7.86
C VAL A 85 1.54 12.34 7.17
N LYS A 86 2.05 11.13 7.43
CA LYS A 86 3.30 10.66 6.84
C LYS A 86 3.16 10.36 5.34
N SER A 87 2.14 9.59 4.95
CA SER A 87 1.97 9.11 3.59
C SER A 87 1.60 10.24 2.62
N LEU A 88 0.68 11.13 3.02
CA LEU A 88 0.21 12.20 2.14
C LEU A 88 1.27 13.29 1.94
N ALA A 89 2.08 13.59 2.96
CA ALA A 89 3.18 14.54 2.85
C ALA A 89 4.21 14.12 1.78
N GLN A 90 4.51 12.82 1.68
CA GLN A 90 5.42 12.27 0.67
C GLN A 90 4.84 12.36 -0.76
N LEU A 91 3.52 12.46 -0.87
CA LEU A 91 2.79 12.57 -2.14
C LEU A 91 2.45 14.02 -2.51
N GLY A 92 3.02 15.01 -1.80
CA GLY A 92 2.86 16.44 -2.08
C GLY A 92 1.56 17.06 -1.55
N TRP A 93 0.79 16.33 -0.74
CA TRP A 93 -0.39 16.90 -0.10
C TRP A 93 0.01 17.80 1.06
N VAL A 94 -0.73 18.89 1.21
CA VAL A 94 -0.59 19.85 2.31
C VAL A 94 -1.86 19.87 3.13
N GLY A 95 -1.74 19.83 4.46
CA GLY A 95 -2.86 19.85 5.39
C GLY A 95 -2.63 18.99 6.62
N GLY A 96 -3.72 18.56 7.24
CA GLY A 96 -3.71 17.75 8.46
C GLY A 96 -5.10 17.65 9.08
N ALA A 97 -5.21 16.91 10.18
CA ALA A 97 -6.46 16.75 10.94
C ALA A 97 -7.68 16.41 10.04
N GLY A 98 -7.53 15.42 9.17
CA GLY A 98 -8.61 14.98 8.31
C GLY A 98 -8.80 15.81 7.03
N ASN A 99 -8.04 16.88 6.80
CA ASN A 99 -8.22 17.75 5.64
C ASN A 99 -6.89 18.00 4.93
N TRP A 100 -6.80 17.62 3.66
CA TRP A 100 -5.63 17.81 2.82
C TRP A 100 -5.99 18.38 1.46
N SER A 101 -5.02 19.03 0.83
CA SER A 101 -5.12 19.51 -0.53
C SER A 101 -3.83 19.32 -1.31
N ARG A 102 -3.98 19.06 -2.60
CA ARG A 102 -2.90 18.95 -3.58
C ARG A 102 -3.44 19.44 -4.91
N ASP A 103 -2.78 20.43 -5.52
CA ASP A 103 -3.25 21.06 -6.76
C ASP A 103 -4.72 21.52 -6.67
N ALA A 104 -5.57 21.03 -7.57
CA ALA A 104 -7.02 21.27 -7.61
C ALA A 104 -7.83 20.18 -6.87
N GLU A 105 -7.19 19.31 -6.08
CA GLU A 105 -7.83 18.24 -5.32
C GLU A 105 -7.89 18.56 -3.82
N LYS A 106 -8.97 18.11 -3.18
CA LYS A 106 -9.16 18.09 -1.73
C LYS A 106 -9.47 16.67 -1.28
N LEU A 107 -8.78 16.21 -0.25
CA LEU A 107 -9.02 14.93 0.42
C LEU A 107 -9.52 15.20 1.85
N VAL A 108 -10.66 14.60 2.19
CA VAL A 108 -11.24 14.64 3.54
C VAL A 108 -11.30 13.23 4.10
N ILE A 109 -10.76 13.03 5.29
CA ILE A 109 -10.77 11.75 6.02
C ILE A 109 -11.49 11.97 7.34
N SER A 110 -12.60 11.25 7.54
CA SER A 110 -13.48 11.44 8.69
C SER A 110 -14.07 10.12 9.14
N LYS A 111 -14.24 9.94 10.45
CA LYS A 111 -15.02 8.85 11.01
C LYS A 111 -16.52 9.17 10.90
N VAL A 112 -17.32 8.17 10.55
CA VAL A 112 -18.78 8.25 10.40
C VAL A 112 -19.39 7.10 11.19
N GLU A 113 -20.31 7.41 12.10
CA GLU A 113 -21.04 6.40 12.85
C GLU A 113 -22.20 5.87 11.99
N THR A 114 -22.35 4.55 11.95
CA THR A 114 -23.45 3.87 11.23
C THR A 114 -24.17 2.90 12.16
N ALA A 115 -25.31 2.38 11.73
CA ALA A 115 -26.03 1.35 12.47
C ALA A 115 -25.21 0.04 12.65
N ARG A 116 -24.19 -0.19 11.82
CA ARG A 116 -23.32 -1.38 11.85
C ARG A 116 -22.00 -1.13 12.58
N GLY A 117 -21.80 0.08 13.12
CA GLY A 117 -20.55 0.52 13.74
C GLY A 117 -19.90 1.68 12.98
N ALA A 118 -18.73 2.08 13.44
CA ALA A 118 -18.00 3.19 12.85
C ALA A 118 -17.28 2.80 11.57
N LEU A 119 -17.39 3.65 10.55
CA LEU A 119 -16.63 3.56 9.31
C LEU A 119 -15.75 4.80 9.14
N TRP A 120 -14.64 4.63 8.46
CA TRP A 120 -13.83 5.72 7.95
C TRP A 120 -14.28 6.06 6.53
N ARG A 121 -14.59 7.33 6.32
CA ARG A 121 -14.90 7.90 5.01
C ARG A 121 -13.70 8.68 4.51
N LEU A 122 -13.23 8.33 3.33
CA LEU A 122 -12.28 9.11 2.56
C LEU A 122 -13.00 9.71 1.36
N MET A 123 -12.92 11.02 1.21
CA MET A 123 -13.56 11.75 0.13
C MET A 123 -12.52 12.61 -0.60
N LEU A 124 -12.23 12.23 -1.82
CA LEU A 124 -11.47 13.02 -2.77
C LEU A 124 -12.45 13.78 -3.67
N GLN A 125 -12.23 15.07 -3.86
CA GLN A 125 -13.05 15.90 -4.74
C GLN A 125 -12.23 17.06 -5.33
N PRO A 126 -12.68 17.66 -6.45
CA PRO A 126 -12.12 18.91 -6.93
C PRO A 126 -12.33 20.04 -5.90
N ARG A 127 -11.41 21.00 -5.86
CA ARG A 127 -11.53 22.24 -5.06
C ARG A 127 -12.37 23.28 -5.77
#